data_AF-A0A2D4RTY7-F1
#
_entry.id   AF-A0A2D4RTY7-F1
#
_cell.length_a   1.000
_cell.length_b   1.000
_cell.length_c   1.000
_cell.angle_alpha   90.00
_cell.angle_beta   90.00
_cell.angle_gamma   90.00
#
_symmetry.space_group_name_H-M   'P 1'
#
loop_
_entity.id
_entity.type
_entity.pdbx_description
1 polymer ?
#
loop_
_entity_poly.entity_id
_entity_poly.type
_entity_poly.pdbx_seq_one_letter_code
_entity_poly.pdbx_strand_id
1 'polypeptide(L)'
;MLESKTFKTIRQSLLIAVTSATFLVGCGQPDSRSTSDIVSETSSTLDLNDAQAREMARVVDTARPELEALKEIRMQLREEMLAQMQQDAVNVEDVTALLEAKWASVHAKLPALAQKFTDFHKMLTPEQRTKVKERMSKGWESNHFERLESSNTSRIVFGISIALDLDDLQEREITNLINTLRSKSAEIKQRHIELREEIYEQMQQDSVNVKDIEALLDVRWSEVKSKLPLLAQGFTDLHTILTPEQRMKISEKLEKRWESGKHGNR
;
A
#
# COMPACT_ATOMS: atom_id res chain seq x y z
N MET A 1 14.42 21.19 -3.78
CA MET A 1 13.54 21.45 -4.95
C MET A 1 12.31 20.58 -4.79
N LEU A 2 11.11 21.16 -4.79
CA LEU A 2 9.85 20.50 -4.44
C LEU A 2 9.60 19.24 -5.27
N GLU A 3 9.59 18.06 -4.64
CA GLU A 3 8.94 16.89 -5.21
C GLU A 3 7.44 17.16 -5.27
N SER A 4 6.89 17.26 -6.47
CA SER A 4 5.52 17.68 -6.67
C SER A 4 4.54 16.57 -6.29
N LYS A 5 3.48 16.95 -5.56
CA LYS A 5 2.54 16.03 -4.91
C LYS A 5 1.75 15.15 -5.91
N THR A 6 1.69 15.46 -7.22
CA THR A 6 1.08 14.60 -8.27
C THR A 6 2.04 13.55 -8.76
N PHE A 7 3.34 13.84 -8.92
CA PHE A 7 4.25 12.75 -9.28
C PHE A 7 4.23 11.69 -8.18
N LYS A 8 4.09 12.10 -6.91
CA LYS A 8 3.76 11.20 -5.80
C LYS A 8 2.42 10.47 -5.97
N THR A 9 1.40 11.11 -6.55
CA THR A 9 0.08 10.54 -6.87
C THR A 9 0.10 9.55 -8.03
N ILE A 10 0.75 9.85 -9.16
CA ILE A 10 0.89 8.94 -10.31
C ILE A 10 1.82 7.80 -9.96
N ARG A 11 2.92 8.09 -9.25
CA ARG A 11 3.74 7.09 -8.57
C ARG A 11 2.87 6.26 -7.65
N GLN A 12 2.02 6.85 -6.80
CA GLN A 12 1.09 6.14 -5.92
C GLN A 12 -0.01 5.40 -6.69
N SER A 13 -0.49 5.83 -7.84
CA SER A 13 -1.56 5.17 -8.61
C SER A 13 -1.01 3.99 -9.41
N LEU A 14 0.19 4.12 -10.01
CA LEU A 14 0.96 3.04 -10.61
C LEU A 14 1.58 2.10 -9.56
N LEU A 15 1.96 2.60 -8.37
CA LEU A 15 2.32 1.75 -7.22
C LEU A 15 1.10 1.16 -6.54
N ILE A 16 -0.07 1.78 -6.52
CA ILE A 16 -1.27 1.15 -5.93
C ILE A 16 -1.72 0.01 -6.84
N ALA A 17 -1.50 0.15 -8.15
CA ALA A 17 -1.60 -0.96 -9.10
C ALA A 17 -0.63 -2.13 -8.80
N VAL A 18 0.59 -1.83 -8.33
CA VAL A 18 1.70 -2.80 -8.26
C VAL A 18 2.04 -3.29 -6.84
N THR A 19 2.00 -2.39 -5.86
CA THR A 19 2.48 -2.55 -4.47
C THR A 19 1.38 -2.52 -3.41
N SER A 20 0.10 -2.30 -3.78
CA SER A 20 -1.02 -2.54 -2.85
C SER A 20 -1.11 -4.00 -2.43
N ALA A 21 -0.43 -4.87 -3.18
CA ALA A 21 -0.16 -6.20 -2.72
C ALA A 21 0.60 -6.18 -1.37
N THR A 22 1.65 -5.40 -1.21
CA THR A 22 2.59 -5.66 -0.10
C THR A 22 2.14 -5.30 1.33
N PHE A 23 1.15 -4.43 1.57
CA PHE A 23 0.82 -4.06 2.96
C PHE A 23 -0.61 -3.52 3.08
N LEU A 24 -1.49 -4.27 3.76
CA LEU A 24 -2.86 -3.86 4.13
C LEU A 24 -2.93 -2.63 5.06
N VAL A 25 -1.82 -1.89 5.24
CA VAL A 25 -1.73 -0.65 6.02
C VAL A 25 -0.71 0.33 5.40
N GLY A 26 -0.80 0.60 4.10
CA GLY A 26 -0.02 1.65 3.42
C GLY A 26 -0.84 2.94 3.18
N CYS A 27 -0.36 4.07 3.71
CA CYS A 27 -1.01 5.39 3.68
C CYS A 27 -1.31 5.97 2.29
N GLY A 28 -2.45 6.67 2.21
CA GLY A 28 -2.67 7.86 1.38
C GLY A 28 -2.86 7.59 -0.10
N GLN A 29 -4.10 7.30 -0.48
CA GLN A 29 -4.55 7.62 -1.83
C GLN A 29 -4.74 9.14 -1.89
N PRO A 30 -4.35 9.82 -2.98
CA PRO A 30 -4.54 11.25 -3.13
C PRO A 30 -6.02 11.56 -3.37
N ASP A 31 -6.77 11.60 -2.28
CA ASP A 31 -8.24 11.66 -2.24
C ASP A 31 -8.84 13.02 -2.67
N SER A 32 -8.11 13.85 -3.44
CA SER A 32 -8.61 15.19 -3.79
C SER A 32 -8.13 15.77 -5.12
N ARG A 33 -7.32 15.04 -5.91
CA ARG A 33 -6.81 15.63 -7.16
C ARG A 33 -7.76 15.39 -8.33
N SER A 34 -8.11 16.50 -8.98
CA SER A 34 -8.86 16.47 -10.23
C SER A 34 -8.01 15.83 -11.34
N THR A 35 -8.66 15.28 -12.37
CA THR A 35 -7.95 14.78 -13.55
C THR A 35 -7.12 15.88 -14.19
N SER A 36 -7.62 17.12 -14.22
CA SER A 36 -6.88 18.29 -14.71
C SER A 36 -5.59 18.56 -13.91
N ASP A 37 -5.61 18.45 -12.58
CA ASP A 37 -4.39 18.63 -11.77
C ASP A 37 -3.35 17.56 -12.09
N ILE A 38 -3.82 16.32 -12.27
CA ILE A 38 -2.96 15.18 -12.57
C ILE A 38 -2.31 15.38 -13.94
N VAL A 39 -3.12 15.66 -14.96
CA VAL A 39 -2.67 15.87 -16.32
C VAL A 39 -1.74 17.08 -16.38
N SER A 40 -2.10 18.22 -15.79
CA SER A 40 -1.28 19.44 -15.82
C SER A 40 0.11 19.21 -15.25
N GLU A 41 0.22 18.54 -14.09
CA GLU A 41 1.51 18.30 -13.46
C GLU A 41 2.34 17.25 -14.23
N THR A 42 1.67 16.23 -14.79
CA THR A 42 2.33 15.23 -15.66
C THR A 42 2.86 15.88 -16.92
N SER A 43 2.03 16.70 -17.58
CA SER A 43 2.40 17.41 -18.80
C SER A 43 3.59 18.32 -18.57
N SER A 44 3.61 19.08 -17.47
CA SER A 44 4.77 19.89 -17.11
C SER A 44 6.00 19.05 -16.75
N THR A 45 5.81 17.87 -16.17
CA THR A 45 6.93 17.03 -15.72
C THR A 45 7.54 16.23 -16.86
N LEU A 46 6.74 15.73 -17.79
CA LEU A 46 7.17 14.86 -18.89
C LEU A 46 7.19 15.59 -20.24
N ASP A 47 6.91 16.90 -20.25
CA ASP A 47 6.82 17.70 -21.47
C ASP A 47 5.84 17.08 -22.47
N LEU A 48 4.66 16.67 -21.99
CA LEU A 48 3.64 16.03 -22.83
C LEU A 48 3.07 17.02 -23.84
N ASN A 49 2.91 16.58 -25.09
CA ASN A 49 2.18 17.35 -26.11
C ASN A 49 0.65 17.24 -25.92
N ASP A 50 -0.12 18.03 -26.68
CA ASP A 50 -1.58 18.09 -26.56
C ASP A 50 -2.30 16.75 -26.80
N ALA A 51 -1.75 15.88 -27.66
CA ALA A 51 -2.32 14.57 -27.92
C ALA A 51 -2.06 13.63 -26.73
N GLN A 52 -0.83 13.63 -26.20
CA GLN A 52 -0.45 12.88 -25.02
C GLN A 52 -1.20 13.34 -23.76
N ALA A 53 -1.41 14.63 -23.59
CA ALA A 53 -2.17 15.18 -22.47
C ALA A 53 -3.64 14.72 -22.48
N ARG A 54 -4.26 14.67 -23.67
CA ARG A 54 -5.62 14.13 -23.86
C ARG A 54 -5.68 12.63 -23.55
N GLU A 55 -4.72 11.86 -24.02
CA GLU A 55 -4.66 10.42 -23.73
C GLU A 55 -4.41 10.17 -22.23
N MET A 56 -3.55 10.97 -21.59
CA MET A 56 -3.34 10.90 -20.14
C MET A 56 -4.63 11.18 -19.36
N ALA A 57 -5.44 12.15 -19.77
CA ALA A 57 -6.75 12.40 -19.15
C ALA A 57 -7.64 11.16 -19.23
N ARG A 58 -7.71 10.52 -20.42
CA ARG A 58 -8.47 9.28 -20.63
C ARG A 58 -7.96 8.15 -19.73
N VAL A 59 -6.65 7.96 -19.65
CA VAL A 59 -6.04 6.92 -18.79
C VAL A 59 -6.37 7.17 -17.32
N VAL A 60 -6.27 8.42 -16.85
CA VAL A 60 -6.59 8.78 -15.46
C VAL A 60 -8.07 8.56 -15.15
N ASP A 61 -8.97 9.03 -16.00
CA ASP A 61 -10.42 8.90 -15.77
C ASP A 61 -10.85 7.44 -15.76
N THR A 62 -10.27 6.62 -16.64
CA THR A 62 -10.58 5.19 -16.71
C THR A 62 -9.88 4.36 -15.63
N ALA A 63 -8.81 4.86 -14.99
CA ALA A 63 -8.18 4.22 -13.84
C ALA A 63 -8.90 4.55 -12.52
N ARG A 64 -9.56 5.71 -12.43
CA ARG A 64 -10.17 6.22 -11.20
C ARG A 64 -11.15 5.24 -10.53
N PRO A 65 -12.06 4.56 -11.25
CA PRO A 65 -12.97 3.58 -10.63
C PRO A 65 -12.23 2.42 -9.95
N GLU A 66 -11.14 1.93 -10.55
CA GLU A 66 -10.34 0.84 -9.96
C GLU A 66 -9.61 1.31 -8.71
N LEU A 67 -9.09 2.53 -8.72
CA LEU A 67 -8.46 3.13 -7.55
C LEU A 67 -9.48 3.32 -6.41
N GLU A 68 -10.69 3.82 -6.69
CA GLU A 68 -11.74 3.93 -5.67
C GLU A 68 -12.18 2.57 -5.14
N ALA A 69 -12.26 1.54 -6.00
CA ALA A 69 -12.56 0.17 -5.55
C ALA A 69 -11.48 -0.38 -4.61
N LEU A 70 -10.19 -0.15 -4.91
CA LEU A 70 -9.08 -0.56 -4.04
C LEU A 70 -9.09 0.18 -2.70
N LYS A 71 -9.47 1.47 -2.72
CA LYS A 71 -9.68 2.25 -1.50
C LYS A 71 -10.82 1.67 -0.66
N GLU A 72 -11.94 1.35 -1.28
CA GLU A 72 -13.10 0.76 -0.62
C GLU A 72 -12.74 -0.59 0.03
N ILE A 73 -12.06 -1.48 -0.69
CA ILE A 73 -11.56 -2.76 -0.14
C ILE A 73 -10.68 -2.52 1.10
N ARG A 74 -9.80 -1.51 1.05
CA ARG A 74 -8.95 -1.15 2.18
C ARG A 74 -9.76 -0.61 3.36
N MET A 75 -10.81 0.18 3.12
CA MET A 75 -11.68 0.70 4.17
C MET A 75 -12.44 -0.44 4.84
N GLN A 76 -13.09 -1.30 4.05
CA GLN A 76 -13.83 -2.45 4.56
C GLN A 76 -12.94 -3.39 5.37
N LEU A 77 -11.74 -3.72 4.87
CA LEU A 77 -10.83 -4.54 5.65
C LEU A 77 -10.50 -3.90 7.00
N ARG A 78 -10.24 -2.59 7.03
CA ARG A 78 -9.93 -1.92 8.30
C ARG A 78 -11.12 -1.98 9.27
N GLU A 79 -12.33 -1.73 8.79
CA GLU A 79 -13.56 -1.83 9.59
C GLU A 79 -13.75 -3.24 10.13
N GLU A 80 -13.57 -4.26 9.30
CA GLU A 80 -13.68 -5.67 9.71
C GLU A 80 -12.58 -6.07 10.70
N MET A 81 -11.33 -5.63 10.51
CA MET A 81 -10.24 -5.89 11.47
C MET A 81 -10.46 -5.16 12.81
N LEU A 82 -11.07 -3.96 12.80
CA LEU A 82 -11.47 -3.26 14.03
C LEU A 82 -12.59 -4.01 14.74
N ALA A 83 -13.59 -4.49 14.00
CA ALA A 83 -14.66 -5.30 14.55
C ALA A 83 -14.12 -6.60 15.18
N GLN A 84 -13.22 -7.30 14.49
CA GLN A 84 -12.51 -8.48 15.02
C GLN A 84 -11.76 -8.15 16.32
N MET A 85 -11.07 -7.01 16.39
CA MET A 85 -10.33 -6.62 17.59
C MET A 85 -11.26 -6.43 18.80
N GLN A 86 -12.51 -6.01 18.59
CA GLN A 86 -13.50 -5.78 19.64
C GLN A 86 -14.24 -7.06 20.08
N GLN A 87 -14.03 -8.19 19.41
CA GLN A 87 -14.66 -9.46 19.79
C GLN A 87 -14.03 -10.05 21.06
N ASP A 88 -14.80 -10.83 21.81
CA ASP A 88 -14.34 -11.54 23.01
C ASP A 88 -13.20 -12.52 22.69
N ALA A 89 -13.32 -13.19 21.54
CA ALA A 89 -12.36 -14.14 21.00
C ALA A 89 -12.25 -13.97 19.48
N VAL A 90 -11.05 -14.20 18.95
CA VAL A 90 -10.79 -14.33 17.51
C VAL A 90 -9.97 -15.60 17.28
N ASN A 91 -10.13 -16.20 16.11
CA ASN A 91 -9.32 -17.34 15.70
C ASN A 91 -8.59 -17.04 14.39
N VAL A 92 -7.51 -17.76 14.17
CA VAL A 92 -6.59 -17.53 13.05
C VAL A 92 -7.27 -17.85 11.73
N GLU A 93 -8.12 -18.86 11.69
CA GLU A 93 -8.83 -19.31 10.50
C GLU A 93 -9.76 -18.23 9.94
N ASP A 94 -10.56 -17.60 10.80
CA ASP A 94 -11.52 -16.56 10.42
C ASP A 94 -10.79 -15.30 9.93
N VAL A 95 -9.73 -14.89 10.63
CA VAL A 95 -8.91 -13.74 10.21
C VAL A 95 -8.19 -14.07 8.90
N THR A 96 -7.70 -15.29 8.72
CA THR A 96 -7.06 -15.72 7.46
C THR A 96 -8.05 -15.68 6.31
N ALA A 97 -9.26 -16.24 6.49
CA ALA A 97 -10.30 -16.24 5.46
C ALA A 97 -10.72 -14.82 5.07
N LEU A 98 -10.86 -13.94 6.06
CA LEU A 98 -11.10 -12.51 5.84
C LEU A 98 -9.99 -11.88 4.98
N LEU A 99 -8.74 -12.06 5.37
CA LEU A 99 -7.59 -11.52 4.64
C LEU A 99 -7.54 -12.08 3.21
N GLU A 100 -7.76 -13.38 3.02
CA GLU A 100 -7.78 -14.03 1.70
C GLU A 100 -8.90 -13.52 0.80
N ALA A 101 -10.10 -13.26 1.35
CA ALA A 101 -11.22 -12.72 0.58
C ALA A 101 -10.96 -11.29 0.09
N LYS A 102 -10.43 -10.42 0.97
CA LYS A 102 -10.04 -9.05 0.59
C LYS A 102 -8.87 -9.04 -0.36
N TRP A 103 -7.94 -9.98 -0.16
CA TRP A 103 -6.87 -10.24 -1.09
C TRP A 103 -7.47 -10.57 -2.46
N ALA A 104 -8.25 -11.65 -2.62
CA ALA A 104 -8.85 -12.03 -3.91
C ALA A 104 -9.58 -10.86 -4.62
N SER A 105 -10.22 -9.97 -3.85
CA SER A 105 -10.87 -8.77 -4.38
C SER A 105 -9.88 -7.78 -5.04
N VAL A 106 -8.69 -7.61 -4.48
CA VAL A 106 -7.60 -6.82 -5.09
C VAL A 106 -7.00 -7.56 -6.30
N HIS A 107 -6.85 -8.89 -6.24
CA HIS A 107 -6.36 -9.70 -7.37
C HIS A 107 -7.16 -9.45 -8.64
N ALA A 108 -8.48 -9.43 -8.50
CA ALA A 108 -9.41 -9.21 -9.60
C ALA A 108 -9.22 -7.86 -10.31
N LYS A 109 -8.48 -6.92 -9.70
CA LYS A 109 -8.18 -5.60 -10.29
C LYS A 109 -6.86 -5.57 -11.06
N LEU A 110 -5.96 -6.54 -10.87
CA LEU A 110 -4.64 -6.53 -11.50
C LEU A 110 -4.70 -6.44 -13.04
N PRO A 111 -5.60 -7.13 -13.76
CA PRO A 111 -5.69 -7.02 -15.21
C PRO A 111 -6.00 -5.59 -15.69
N ALA A 112 -6.96 -4.94 -15.05
CA ALA A 112 -7.33 -3.57 -15.38
C ALA A 112 -6.16 -2.60 -15.12
N LEU A 113 -5.42 -2.81 -14.03
CA LEU A 113 -4.28 -2.00 -13.66
C LEU A 113 -3.08 -2.21 -14.60
N ALA A 114 -2.81 -3.45 -15.02
CA ALA A 114 -1.80 -3.79 -16.01
C ALA A 114 -2.09 -3.13 -17.37
N GLN A 115 -3.36 -3.12 -17.78
CA GLN A 115 -3.79 -2.39 -18.97
C GLN A 115 -3.50 -0.89 -18.86
N LYS A 116 -3.76 -0.26 -17.71
CA LYS A 116 -3.47 1.18 -17.51
C LYS A 116 -1.98 1.49 -17.55
N PHE A 117 -1.14 0.59 -17.02
CA PHE A 117 0.31 0.69 -17.17
C PHE A 117 0.72 0.68 -18.65
N THR A 118 0.16 -0.24 -19.43
CA THR A 118 0.46 -0.37 -20.86
C THR A 118 -0.04 0.84 -21.67
N ASP A 119 -1.23 1.35 -21.37
CA ASP A 119 -1.77 2.57 -22.02
C ASP A 119 -0.86 3.77 -21.72
N PHE A 120 -0.43 3.93 -20.46
CA PHE A 120 0.50 4.98 -20.05
C PHE A 120 1.87 4.84 -20.73
N HIS A 121 2.43 3.63 -20.83
CA HIS A 121 3.69 3.38 -21.52
C HIS A 121 3.61 3.76 -23.01
N LYS A 122 2.55 3.33 -23.70
CA LYS A 122 2.36 3.52 -25.14
C LYS A 122 2.25 4.99 -25.53
N MET A 123 1.62 5.83 -24.70
CA MET A 123 1.49 7.25 -25.02
C MET A 123 2.80 8.03 -24.87
N LEU A 124 3.80 7.50 -24.17
CA LEU A 124 5.08 8.18 -23.92
C LEU A 124 6.13 7.85 -24.98
N THR A 125 7.01 8.81 -25.27
CA THR A 125 8.23 8.57 -26.05
C THR A 125 9.29 7.85 -25.19
N PRO A 126 10.33 7.25 -25.81
CA PRO A 126 11.44 6.64 -25.07
C PRO A 126 12.09 7.60 -24.06
N GLU A 127 12.32 8.86 -24.44
CA GLU A 127 12.92 9.87 -23.57
C GLU A 127 12.02 10.18 -22.36
N GLN A 128 10.71 10.28 -22.58
CA GLN A 128 9.74 10.52 -21.52
C GLN A 128 9.64 9.32 -20.56
N ARG A 129 9.72 8.08 -21.06
CA ARG A 129 9.77 6.86 -20.25
C ARG A 129 11.01 6.83 -19.34
N THR A 130 12.16 7.28 -19.84
CA THR A 130 13.38 7.44 -19.05
C THR A 130 13.20 8.47 -17.94
N LYS A 131 12.56 9.60 -18.25
CA LYS A 131 12.22 10.64 -17.25
C LYS A 131 11.27 10.10 -16.17
N VAL A 132 10.31 9.25 -16.53
CA VAL A 132 9.44 8.54 -15.56
C VAL A 132 10.28 7.68 -14.62
N LYS A 133 11.16 6.83 -15.14
CA LYS A 133 12.05 5.98 -14.31
C LYS A 133 12.87 6.82 -13.34
N GLU A 134 13.58 7.85 -13.82
CA GLU A 134 14.42 8.70 -12.96
C GLU A 134 13.63 9.34 -11.82
N ARG A 135 12.41 9.80 -12.10
CA ARG A 135 11.54 10.42 -11.11
C ARG A 135 10.96 9.41 -10.12
N MET A 136 10.60 8.21 -10.58
CA MET A 136 10.19 7.12 -9.70
C MET A 136 11.33 6.73 -8.76
N SER A 137 12.56 6.61 -9.27
CA SER A 137 13.75 6.28 -8.47
C SER A 137 14.01 7.32 -7.38
N LYS A 138 13.97 8.62 -7.72
CA LYS A 138 14.24 9.72 -6.78
C LYS A 138 13.16 9.86 -5.69
N GLY A 139 11.89 9.78 -6.08
CA GLY A 139 10.79 9.94 -5.12
C GLY A 139 10.58 8.73 -4.19
N TRP A 140 11.15 7.58 -4.55
CA TRP A 140 10.95 6.32 -3.82
C TRP A 140 12.12 5.94 -2.91
N GLU A 141 13.09 6.85 -2.72
CA GLU A 141 13.86 6.98 -1.47
C GLU A 141 12.94 7.41 -0.31
N SER A 142 11.74 6.80 -0.21
CA SER A 142 10.86 7.07 0.89
C SER A 142 11.44 6.39 2.12
N ASN A 143 11.95 7.21 3.02
CA ASN A 143 12.37 6.90 4.40
C ASN A 143 11.32 6.11 5.21
N HIS A 144 10.20 5.63 4.66
CA HIS A 144 9.14 4.99 5.44
C HIS A 144 9.51 3.58 5.91
N PHE A 145 10.13 2.77 5.05
CA PHE A 145 10.70 1.47 5.46
C PHE A 145 11.93 1.68 6.34
N GLU A 146 12.82 2.62 5.98
CA GLU A 146 13.97 2.98 6.83
C GLU A 146 13.56 3.57 8.18
N ARG A 147 12.42 4.29 8.27
CA ARG A 147 11.84 4.81 9.52
C ARG A 147 11.22 3.71 10.36
N LEU A 148 10.61 2.71 9.73
CA LEU A 148 10.11 1.51 10.43
C LEU A 148 11.26 0.64 10.94
N GLU A 149 12.36 0.54 10.19
CA GLU A 149 13.59 -0.16 10.59
C GLU A 149 14.38 0.60 11.67
N SER A 150 14.51 1.92 11.55
CA SER A 150 15.17 2.76 12.56
C SER A 150 14.31 3.00 13.81
N SER A 151 13.01 2.69 13.74
CA SER A 151 12.17 2.64 14.94
C SER A 151 12.59 1.44 15.77
N ASN A 152 13.33 1.70 16.84
CA ASN A 152 13.69 0.68 17.83
C ASN A 152 12.41 -0.02 18.35
N THR A 153 12.37 -1.36 18.37
CA THR A 153 11.24 -2.16 18.90
C THR A 153 10.81 -1.63 20.26
N SER A 154 11.78 -1.27 21.13
CA SER A 154 11.52 -0.70 22.45
C SER A 154 10.73 0.61 22.40
N ARG A 155 10.92 1.47 21.38
CA ARG A 155 10.13 2.72 21.24
C ARG A 155 8.69 2.44 20.83
N ILE A 156 8.47 1.42 19.99
CA ILE A 156 7.11 1.00 19.59
C ILE A 156 6.39 0.43 20.79
N VAL A 157 7.01 -0.52 21.49
CA VAL A 157 6.45 -1.16 22.68
C VAL A 157 6.17 -0.11 23.76
N PHE A 158 7.10 0.79 24.03
CA PHE A 158 6.90 1.90 24.97
C PHE A 158 5.70 2.79 24.60
N GLY A 159 5.53 3.11 23.31
CA GLY A 159 4.37 3.88 22.84
C GLY A 159 3.04 3.14 23.02
N ILE A 160 3.02 1.83 22.77
CA ILE A 160 1.84 0.99 23.00
C ILE A 160 1.57 0.84 24.49
N SER A 161 2.61 0.64 25.30
CA SER A 161 2.54 0.54 26.76
C SER A 161 1.89 1.77 27.38
N ILE A 162 2.36 2.97 27.05
CA ILE A 162 1.72 4.21 27.50
C ILE A 162 0.28 4.32 26.99
N ALA A 163 0.02 3.89 25.75
CA ALA A 163 -1.30 4.05 25.15
C ALA A 163 -2.33 3.09 25.75
N LEU A 164 -1.93 1.91 26.19
CA LEU A 164 -2.81 0.81 26.61
C LEU A 164 -2.63 0.40 28.07
N ASP A 165 -1.69 1.02 28.79
CA ASP A 165 -1.32 0.67 30.17
C ASP A 165 -0.96 -0.82 30.25
N LEU A 166 0.01 -1.24 29.45
CA LEU A 166 0.47 -2.64 29.41
C LEU A 166 1.24 -3.02 30.67
N ASP A 167 1.12 -4.28 31.09
CA ASP A 167 1.98 -4.84 32.13
C ASP A 167 3.31 -5.41 31.57
N ASP A 168 4.23 -5.78 32.47
CA ASP A 168 5.57 -6.29 32.11
C ASP A 168 5.53 -7.57 31.26
N LEU A 169 4.51 -8.42 31.45
CA LEU A 169 4.35 -9.65 30.67
C LEU A 169 3.86 -9.30 29.27
N GLN A 170 2.84 -8.46 29.15
CA GLN A 170 2.30 -7.98 27.88
C GLN A 170 3.35 -7.24 27.05
N GLU A 171 4.16 -6.38 27.68
CA GLU A 171 5.27 -5.70 27.01
C GLU A 171 6.27 -6.69 26.40
N ARG A 172 6.61 -7.75 27.14
CA ARG A 172 7.53 -8.80 26.68
C ARG A 172 6.93 -9.59 25.52
N GLU A 173 5.66 -9.98 25.61
CA GLU A 173 4.97 -10.73 24.57
C GLU A 173 4.82 -9.91 23.28
N ILE A 174 4.43 -8.64 23.39
CA ILE A 174 4.36 -7.72 22.25
C ILE A 174 5.75 -7.47 21.65
N THR A 175 6.80 -7.39 22.47
CA THR A 175 8.18 -7.30 21.98
C THR A 175 8.54 -8.52 21.12
N ASN A 176 8.24 -9.72 21.60
CA ASN A 176 8.50 -10.96 20.89
C ASN A 176 7.70 -11.04 19.58
N LEU A 177 6.42 -10.68 19.62
CA LEU A 177 5.55 -10.61 18.44
C LEU A 177 6.11 -9.66 17.38
N ILE A 178 6.48 -8.43 17.76
CA ILE A 178 7.05 -7.44 16.84
C ILE A 178 8.36 -7.95 16.21
N ASN A 179 9.23 -8.58 17.00
CA ASN A 179 10.50 -9.11 16.49
C ASN A 179 10.27 -10.26 15.50
N THR A 180 9.30 -11.14 15.77
CA THR A 180 8.90 -12.21 14.83
C THR A 180 8.41 -11.63 13.51
N LEU A 181 7.50 -10.65 13.55
CA LEU A 181 6.98 -10.00 12.34
C LEU A 181 8.08 -9.24 11.58
N ARG A 182 9.01 -8.59 12.28
CA ARG A 182 10.17 -7.89 11.68
C ARG A 182 11.16 -8.81 11.00
N SER A 183 11.42 -9.99 11.57
CA SER A 183 12.30 -10.98 10.94
C SER A 183 11.81 -11.36 9.53
N LYS A 184 10.49 -11.30 9.31
CA LYS A 184 9.84 -11.57 8.02
C LYS A 184 9.67 -10.32 7.15
N SER A 185 9.74 -9.11 7.71
CA SER A 185 9.59 -7.88 6.94
C SER A 185 10.79 -7.58 6.02
N ALA A 186 11.99 -8.09 6.35
CA ALA A 186 13.18 -7.90 5.51
C ALA A 186 13.01 -8.55 4.12
N GLU A 187 12.45 -9.77 4.09
CA GLU A 187 12.10 -10.48 2.86
C GLU A 187 11.08 -9.68 2.05
N ILE A 188 10.01 -9.21 2.69
CA ILE A 188 8.96 -8.41 2.02
C ILE A 188 9.53 -7.10 1.45
N LYS A 189 10.43 -6.43 2.18
CA LYS A 189 11.11 -5.22 1.71
C LYS A 189 11.95 -5.53 0.48
N GLN A 190 12.75 -6.59 0.52
CA GLN A 190 13.58 -6.97 -0.62
C GLN A 190 12.72 -7.27 -1.85
N ARG A 191 11.62 -8.02 -1.69
CA ARG A 191 10.67 -8.28 -2.78
C ARG A 191 10.03 -7.01 -3.34
N HIS A 192 9.70 -6.05 -2.48
CA HIS A 192 9.18 -4.75 -2.90
C HIS A 192 10.21 -3.94 -3.70
N ILE A 193 11.50 -4.04 -3.35
CA ILE A 193 12.61 -3.43 -4.09
C ILE A 193 12.79 -4.11 -5.46
N GLU A 194 12.72 -5.43 -5.52
CA GLU A 194 12.83 -6.17 -6.78
C GLU A 194 11.67 -5.84 -7.73
N LEU A 195 10.43 -5.81 -7.22
CA LEU A 195 9.25 -5.43 -8.01
C LEU A 195 9.38 -4.03 -8.62
N ARG A 196 9.93 -3.09 -7.84
CA ARG A 196 10.24 -1.76 -8.33
C ARG A 196 11.18 -1.80 -9.52
N GLU A 197 12.27 -2.55 -9.39
CA GLU A 197 13.30 -2.66 -10.42
C GLU A 197 12.72 -3.30 -11.69
N GLU A 198 11.92 -4.36 -11.54
CA GLU A 198 11.22 -5.02 -12.64
C GLU A 198 10.27 -4.05 -13.36
N ILE A 199 9.48 -3.25 -12.64
CA ILE A 199 8.62 -2.22 -13.27
C ILE A 199 9.43 -1.14 -13.99
N TYR A 200 10.60 -0.76 -13.46
CA TYR A 200 11.49 0.18 -14.14
C TYR A 200 12.04 -0.39 -15.43
N GLU A 201 12.38 -1.67 -15.44
CA GLU A 201 12.81 -2.37 -16.64
C GLU A 201 11.69 -2.42 -17.68
N GLN A 202 10.46 -2.72 -17.26
CA GLN A 202 9.29 -2.69 -18.14
C GLN A 202 9.06 -1.29 -18.75
N MET A 203 9.19 -0.23 -17.96
CA MET A 203 9.05 1.14 -18.46
C MET A 203 10.08 1.49 -19.54
N GLN A 204 11.25 0.85 -19.52
CA GLN A 204 12.35 1.10 -20.46
C GLN A 204 12.28 0.25 -21.73
N GLN A 205 11.40 -0.75 -21.79
CA GLN A 205 11.24 -1.55 -23.01
C GLN A 205 10.64 -0.70 -24.14
N ASP A 206 11.02 -1.04 -25.38
CA ASP A 206 10.46 -0.42 -26.59
C ASP A 206 8.94 -0.63 -26.66
N SER A 207 8.50 -1.82 -26.24
CA SER A 207 7.10 -2.21 -26.13
C SER A 207 6.87 -3.04 -24.87
N VAL A 208 5.73 -2.83 -24.22
CA VAL A 208 5.23 -3.71 -23.15
C VAL A 208 3.92 -4.34 -23.58
N ASN A 209 3.68 -5.57 -23.15
CA ASN A 209 2.40 -6.24 -23.33
C ASN A 209 1.71 -6.43 -21.97
N VAL A 210 0.39 -6.44 -22.00
CA VAL A 210 -0.44 -6.46 -20.79
C VAL A 210 -0.21 -7.75 -19.99
N LYS A 211 -0.04 -8.89 -20.65
CA LYS A 211 0.14 -10.19 -19.99
C LYS A 211 1.44 -10.29 -19.21
N ASP A 212 2.52 -9.67 -19.70
CA ASP A 212 3.80 -9.64 -19.00
C ASP A 212 3.70 -8.82 -17.72
N ILE A 213 2.99 -7.69 -17.77
CA ILE A 213 2.72 -6.87 -16.60
C ILE A 213 1.79 -7.61 -15.62
N GLU A 214 0.73 -8.27 -16.11
CA GLU A 214 -0.13 -9.11 -15.27
C GLU A 214 0.66 -10.22 -14.57
N ALA A 215 1.50 -10.95 -15.30
CA ALA A 215 2.32 -12.02 -14.74
C ALA A 215 3.29 -11.51 -13.67
N LEU A 216 3.91 -10.35 -13.92
CA LEU A 216 4.76 -9.67 -12.95
C LEU A 216 4.00 -9.33 -11.66
N LEU A 217 2.78 -8.79 -11.79
CA LEU A 217 1.91 -8.48 -10.66
C LEU A 217 1.46 -9.75 -9.92
N ASP A 218 1.15 -10.81 -10.64
CA ASP A 218 0.67 -12.10 -10.10
C ASP A 218 1.73 -12.85 -9.28
N VAL A 219 3.00 -12.74 -9.66
CA VAL A 219 4.11 -13.29 -8.86
C VAL A 219 4.12 -12.60 -7.49
N ARG A 220 4.09 -11.27 -7.47
CA ARG A 220 4.12 -10.47 -6.24
C ARG A 220 2.87 -10.63 -5.40
N TRP A 221 1.76 -10.84 -6.08
CA TRP A 221 0.50 -11.22 -5.47
C TRP A 221 0.60 -12.54 -4.69
N SER A 222 1.15 -13.57 -5.32
CA SER A 222 1.29 -14.89 -4.71
C SER A 222 2.26 -14.86 -3.52
N GLU A 223 3.32 -14.05 -3.60
CA GLU A 223 4.27 -13.86 -2.50
C GLU A 223 3.58 -13.32 -1.24
N VAL A 224 2.77 -12.27 -1.36
CA VAL A 224 2.08 -11.72 -0.18
C VAL A 224 0.98 -12.65 0.29
N LYS A 225 0.26 -13.32 -0.62
CA LYS A 225 -0.73 -14.34 -0.25
C LYS A 225 -0.15 -15.36 0.73
N SER A 226 1.08 -15.81 0.47
CA SER A 226 1.78 -16.79 1.32
C SER A 226 2.04 -16.30 2.75
N LYS A 227 1.99 -14.98 2.99
CA LYS A 227 2.23 -14.36 4.30
C LYS A 227 0.94 -14.00 5.05
N LEU A 228 -0.24 -14.15 4.44
CA LEU A 228 -1.52 -13.86 5.11
C LEU A 228 -1.72 -14.66 6.41
N PRO A 229 -1.38 -15.97 6.48
CA PRO A 229 -1.50 -16.72 7.74
C PRO A 229 -0.61 -16.15 8.86
N LEU A 230 0.58 -15.64 8.52
CA LEU A 230 1.46 -14.99 9.50
C LEU A 230 0.84 -13.69 10.05
N LEU A 231 0.19 -12.91 9.19
CA LEU A 231 -0.50 -11.68 9.60
C LEU A 231 -1.73 -12.00 10.48
N ALA A 232 -2.49 -13.02 10.10
CA ALA A 232 -3.63 -13.49 10.88
C ALA A 232 -3.20 -14.01 12.26
N GLN A 233 -2.12 -14.79 12.32
CA GLN A 233 -1.53 -15.25 13.57
C GLN A 233 -1.10 -14.06 14.42
N GLY A 234 -0.35 -13.11 13.86
CA GLY A 234 0.12 -11.96 14.63
C GLY A 234 -1.01 -11.06 15.15
N PHE A 235 -2.12 -10.96 14.41
CA PHE A 235 -3.32 -10.27 14.90
C PHE A 235 -3.98 -11.04 16.06
N THR A 236 -4.10 -12.36 15.94
CA THR A 236 -4.70 -13.23 16.98
C THR A 236 -3.84 -13.26 18.24
N ASP A 237 -2.51 -13.28 18.09
CA ASP A 237 -1.56 -13.18 19.20
C ASP A 237 -1.71 -11.84 19.92
N LEU A 238 -1.74 -10.72 19.18
CA LEU A 238 -1.96 -9.40 19.76
C LEU A 238 -3.29 -9.32 20.50
N HIS A 239 -4.37 -9.85 19.89
CA HIS A 239 -5.68 -9.91 20.53
C HIS A 239 -5.59 -10.68 21.86
N THR A 240 -4.97 -11.86 21.86
CA THR A 240 -4.80 -12.71 23.05
C THR A 240 -4.02 -12.01 24.17
N ILE A 241 -2.95 -11.29 23.83
CA ILE A 241 -2.13 -10.57 24.82
C ILE A 241 -2.92 -9.45 25.50
N LEU A 242 -3.79 -8.76 24.76
CA LEU A 242 -4.54 -7.61 25.27
C LEU A 242 -5.79 -8.04 26.03
N THR A 243 -6.12 -7.31 27.10
CA THR A 243 -7.41 -7.45 27.79
C THR A 243 -8.56 -6.89 26.94
N PRO A 244 -9.82 -7.27 27.19
CA PRO A 244 -10.97 -6.69 26.50
C PRO A 244 -11.00 -5.15 26.52
N GLU A 245 -10.67 -4.54 27.66
CA GLU A 245 -10.62 -3.08 27.81
C GLU A 245 -9.52 -2.46 26.94
N GLN A 246 -8.34 -3.09 26.88
CA GLN A 246 -7.22 -2.63 26.05
C GLN A 246 -7.53 -2.76 24.55
N ARG A 247 -8.22 -3.84 24.15
CA ARG A 247 -8.71 -4.04 22.78
C ARG A 247 -9.69 -2.96 22.35
N MET A 248 -10.63 -2.60 23.21
CA MET A 248 -11.53 -1.47 22.97
C MET A 248 -10.76 -0.15 22.82
N LYS A 249 -9.82 0.11 23.73
CA LYS A 249 -9.00 1.33 23.73
C LYS A 249 -8.14 1.47 22.47
N ILE A 250 -7.52 0.38 21.99
CA ILE A 250 -6.74 0.43 20.74
C ILE A 250 -7.65 0.62 19.52
N SER A 251 -8.81 -0.05 19.46
CA SER A 251 -9.77 0.10 18.36
C SER A 251 -10.27 1.53 18.23
N GLU A 252 -10.68 2.16 19.33
CA GLU A 252 -11.09 3.57 19.32
C GLU A 252 -9.97 4.52 18.88
N LYS A 253 -8.73 4.27 19.32
CA LYS A 253 -7.57 5.09 18.93
C LYS A 253 -7.29 4.96 17.43
N LEU A 254 -7.40 3.75 16.88
CA LEU A 254 -7.23 3.48 15.45
C LEU A 254 -8.34 4.13 14.62
N GLU A 255 -9.59 4.05 15.08
CA GLU A 255 -10.75 4.69 14.46
C GLU A 255 -10.61 6.22 14.46
N LYS A 256 -10.33 6.84 15.61
CA LYS A 256 -10.10 8.30 15.72
C LYS A 256 -8.96 8.79 14.81
N ARG A 257 -7.88 8.00 14.71
CA ARG A 257 -6.76 8.30 13.81
C ARG A 257 -7.18 8.23 12.35
N TRP A 258 -8.13 7.36 12.01
CA TRP A 258 -8.68 7.29 10.67
C TRP A 258 -9.59 8.50 10.40
N GLU A 259 -10.55 8.80 11.27
CA GLU A 259 -11.46 9.93 11.09
C GLU A 259 -10.71 11.26 10.96
N SER A 260 -9.69 11.49 11.80
CA SER A 260 -8.81 12.66 11.68
C SER A 260 -8.02 12.69 10.36
N GLY A 261 -7.64 11.52 9.83
CA GLY A 261 -7.05 11.37 8.51
C GLY A 261 -8.00 11.68 7.35
N LYS A 262 -9.32 11.44 7.51
CA LYS A 262 -10.36 11.83 6.51
C LYS A 262 -10.53 13.37 6.45
N HIS A 263 -10.30 14.07 7.56
CA HIS A 263 -10.56 15.52 7.68
C HIS A 263 -9.31 16.41 7.52
N GLY A 264 -8.10 15.81 7.50
CA GLY A 264 -6.81 16.53 7.52
C GLY A 264 -6.25 17.00 6.18
N ASN A 265 -7.02 16.96 5.08
CA ASN A 265 -6.63 17.48 3.77
C ASN A 265 -7.59 18.60 3.32
N ARG A 266 -7.76 19.64 4.14
CA ARG A 266 -8.20 20.97 3.68
C ARG A 266 -7.00 21.87 3.54
#